data_AF-A0A7S2E7C4-F1
#
_entry.id   AF-A0A7S2E7C4-F1
#
_cell.length_a   1.000
_cell.length_b   1.000
_cell.length_c   1.000
_cell.angle_alpha   90.00
_cell.angle_beta   90.00
_cell.angle_gamma   90.00
#
_symmetry.space_group_name_H-M   'P 1'
#
loop_
_entity.id
_entity.type
_entity.pdbx_description
1 polymer ?
#
loop_
_entity_poly.entity_id
_entity_poly.type
_entity_poly.pdbx_seq_one_letter_code
_entity_poly.pdbx_strand_id
1 'polypeptide(L)'
;DGGTDSESDASDDDRSNEGSAADEDLNDDDDDPPAADDDLEKYNSFFASKSREVDSDFDPEKLRAYEASKLRYYFAVAEFVSTEAADAVYAEAEGMEVGRSSARVDLSVIPEEGVRGVIEGRKVRDEATVVPSTYKPPE
;
A
#
# COMPACT_ATOMS: atom_id res chain seq x y z
N ASP A 1 -23.58 52.93 9.10
CA ASP A 1 -24.53 52.73 10.20
C ASP A 1 -24.89 51.25 10.21
N GLY A 2 -24.45 50.41 11.14
CA GLY A 2 -23.67 50.63 12.34
C GLY A 2 -22.64 49.50 12.54
N GLY A 3 -21.64 49.78 13.36
CA GLY A 3 -20.74 48.77 13.90
C GLY A 3 -21.23 48.22 15.23
N THR A 4 -20.58 47.14 15.68
CA THR A 4 -20.33 46.84 17.09
C THR A 4 -19.08 45.98 17.18
N ASP A 5 -18.07 46.54 17.84
CA ASP A 5 -16.93 45.86 18.44
C ASP A 5 -17.38 44.93 19.58
N SER A 6 -16.62 43.87 19.86
CA SER A 6 -16.43 43.32 21.23
C SER A 6 -15.26 42.33 21.24
N GLU A 7 -14.11 42.80 21.69
CA GLU A 7 -13.03 41.96 22.24
C GLU A 7 -13.44 41.46 23.64
N SER A 8 -13.02 40.25 24.01
CA SER A 8 -12.86 39.91 25.43
C SER A 8 -11.80 38.82 25.61
N ASP A 9 -10.64 39.28 26.07
CA ASP A 9 -9.57 38.57 26.76
C ASP A 9 -10.05 38.08 28.14
N ALA A 10 -9.70 36.86 28.52
CA ALA A 10 -9.71 36.38 29.90
C ALA A 10 -8.87 35.08 30.02
N SER A 11 -7.62 35.28 30.42
CA SER A 11 -6.77 34.33 31.13
C SER A 11 -7.42 33.81 32.41
N ASP A 12 -7.21 32.53 32.76
CA ASP A 12 -6.88 32.15 34.13
C ASP A 12 -6.22 30.75 34.21
N ASP A 13 -5.05 30.74 34.83
CA ASP A 13 -4.27 29.61 35.35
C ASP A 13 -5.08 28.83 36.40
N ASP A 14 -5.05 27.49 36.35
CA ASP A 14 -5.13 26.69 37.58
C ASP A 14 -4.07 25.58 37.53
N ARG A 15 -3.02 25.80 38.31
CA ARG A 15 -2.00 24.80 38.66
C ARG A 15 -2.43 24.16 39.98
N SER A 16 -2.39 22.83 40.02
CA SER A 16 -1.79 21.96 41.05
C SER A 16 -2.66 20.74 41.36
N ASN A 17 -2.24 19.56 40.92
CA ASN A 17 -2.43 18.34 41.72
C ASN A 17 -1.25 17.39 41.51
N GLU A 18 -0.28 17.47 42.42
CA GLU A 18 0.75 16.47 42.64
C GLU A 18 0.19 15.32 43.50
N GLY A 19 0.56 14.09 43.14
CA GLY A 19 0.28 12.86 43.89
C GLY A 19 0.29 11.67 42.93
N SER A 20 1.46 11.23 42.43
CA SER A 20 2.34 10.22 43.05
C SER A 20 1.72 8.81 43.08
N ALA A 21 2.14 7.96 42.14
CA ALA A 21 2.97 6.77 42.37
C ALA A 21 2.73 5.70 41.27
N ALA A 22 3.83 5.36 40.59
CA ALA A 22 4.20 4.08 40.00
C ALA A 22 3.12 3.24 39.27
N ASP A 23 3.27 3.11 37.95
CA ASP A 23 3.57 1.78 37.40
C ASP A 23 4.49 1.96 36.19
N GLU A 24 5.72 1.47 36.38
CA GLU A 24 6.72 1.28 35.36
C GLU A 24 6.29 0.07 34.52
N ASP A 25 6.07 0.27 33.22
CA ASP A 25 6.22 -0.81 32.24
C ASP A 25 6.81 -0.22 30.96
N LEU A 26 7.98 0.40 31.13
CA LEU A 26 8.99 0.43 30.09
C LEU A 26 9.61 -0.97 30.03
N ASN A 27 8.93 -1.91 29.36
CA ASN A 27 9.64 -3.06 28.81
C ASN A 27 10.28 -2.61 27.49
N ASP A 28 11.43 -2.01 27.70
CA ASP A 28 12.61 -2.11 26.87
C ASP A 28 12.84 -3.60 26.54
N ASP A 29 12.44 -4.04 25.35
CA ASP A 29 13.02 -5.21 24.73
C ASP A 29 13.77 -4.69 23.51
N ASP A 30 15.03 -4.35 23.76
CA ASP A 30 16.12 -4.34 22.81
C ASP A 30 16.05 -5.61 21.94
N ASP A 31 15.31 -5.55 20.84
CA ASP A 31 15.41 -6.49 19.71
C ASP A 31 16.68 -6.16 18.89
N ASP A 32 17.78 -5.83 19.58
CA ASP A 32 19.11 -5.84 19.00
C ASP A 32 19.58 -7.30 19.02
N PRO A 33 19.65 -7.98 17.86
CA PRO A 33 20.05 -9.37 17.82
C PRO A 33 21.44 -9.50 18.46
N PRO A 34 21.62 -10.41 19.44
CA PRO A 34 22.92 -10.57 20.08
C PRO A 34 23.95 -10.89 18.99
N ALA A 35 25.09 -10.21 19.07
CA ALA A 35 26.18 -10.34 18.11
C ALA A 35 26.43 -11.82 17.77
N ALA A 36 26.45 -12.10 16.47
CA ALA A 36 26.45 -13.43 15.87
C ALA A 36 27.72 -14.24 16.19
N ASP A 37 27.88 -14.73 17.42
CA ASP A 37 28.93 -15.71 17.71
C ASP A 37 28.73 -16.60 18.96
N ASP A 38 27.52 -16.79 19.49
CA ASP A 38 27.33 -17.94 20.39
C ASP A 38 25.90 -18.50 20.32
N ASP A 39 25.82 -19.71 19.80
CA ASP A 39 24.69 -20.64 19.92
C ASP A 39 23.46 -20.41 19.02
N LEU A 40 23.65 -20.65 17.71
CA LEU A 40 22.57 -20.77 16.71
C LEU A 40 21.48 -21.78 17.13
N GLU A 41 21.83 -22.81 17.91
CA GLU A 41 20.85 -23.78 18.44
C GLU A 41 19.87 -23.13 19.42
N LYS A 42 20.34 -22.17 20.24
CA LYS A 42 19.49 -21.45 21.17
C LYS A 42 18.53 -20.50 20.46
N TYR A 43 18.98 -19.83 19.39
CA TYR A 43 18.13 -18.98 18.55
C TYR A 43 17.04 -19.82 17.83
N ASN A 44 17.44 -20.94 17.24
CA ASN A 44 16.49 -21.88 16.64
C ASN A 44 15.54 -22.49 17.67
N SER A 45 16.00 -22.81 18.88
CA SER A 45 15.18 -23.35 19.96
C SER A 45 14.16 -22.33 20.47
N PHE A 46 14.54 -21.06 20.61
CA PHE A 46 13.65 -19.97 21.00
C PHE A 46 12.57 -19.71 19.93
N PHE A 47 12.96 -19.66 18.65
CA PHE A 47 11.99 -19.52 17.55
C PHE A 47 11.10 -20.76 17.40
N ALA A 48 11.64 -21.96 17.63
CA ALA A 48 10.90 -23.22 17.63
C ALA A 48 9.95 -23.37 18.82
N SER A 49 10.28 -22.83 20.01
CA SER A 49 9.35 -22.85 21.15
C SER A 49 8.26 -21.80 20.96
N LYS A 50 8.62 -20.60 20.45
CA LYS A 50 7.66 -19.53 20.18
C LYS A 50 6.68 -19.90 19.07
N SER A 51 7.13 -20.57 18.01
CA SER A 51 6.24 -21.13 16.97
C SER A 51 5.37 -22.30 17.43
N ARG A 52 5.70 -22.98 18.55
CA ARG A 52 4.83 -23.98 19.18
C ARG A 52 3.77 -23.37 20.11
N GLU A 53 3.98 -22.14 20.59
CA GLU A 53 2.98 -21.38 21.35
C GLU A 53 2.02 -20.59 20.45
N VAL A 54 2.38 -20.36 19.18
CA VAL A 54 1.46 -19.89 18.14
C VAL A 54 0.57 -21.06 17.72
N ASP A 55 -0.54 -21.18 18.43
CA ASP A 55 -1.76 -21.96 18.21
C ASP A 55 -1.75 -22.97 17.05
N SER A 56 -2.07 -24.23 17.38
CA SER A 56 -2.27 -25.36 16.47
C SER A 56 -3.39 -25.17 15.43
N ASP A 57 -4.04 -24.00 15.42
CA ASP A 57 -5.10 -23.59 14.51
C ASP A 57 -4.60 -22.80 13.29
N PHE A 58 -3.27 -22.56 13.18
CA PHE A 58 -2.68 -21.95 12.00
C PHE A 58 -2.62 -22.94 10.83
N ASP A 59 -3.61 -22.86 9.95
CA ASP A 59 -3.65 -23.63 8.70
C ASP A 59 -2.92 -22.85 7.59
N PRO A 60 -1.73 -23.32 7.15
CA PRO A 60 -0.94 -22.62 6.14
C PRO A 60 -1.64 -22.55 4.77
N GLU A 61 -2.56 -23.48 4.46
CA GLU A 61 -3.34 -23.43 3.23
C GLU A 61 -4.40 -22.35 3.30
N LYS A 62 -5.06 -22.17 4.46
CA LYS A 62 -6.00 -21.06 4.68
C LYS A 62 -5.30 -19.71 4.62
N LEU A 63 -4.09 -19.58 5.18
CA LEU A 63 -3.32 -18.34 5.06
C LEU A 63 -2.99 -18.04 3.60
N ARG A 64 -2.48 -19.02 2.84
CA ARG A 64 -2.16 -18.83 1.42
C ARG A 64 -3.39 -18.44 0.60
N ALA A 65 -4.53 -19.08 0.86
CA ALA A 65 -5.79 -18.74 0.20
C ALA A 65 -6.26 -17.31 0.55
N TYR A 66 -6.13 -16.92 1.83
CA TYR A 66 -6.45 -15.57 2.28
C TYR A 66 -5.53 -14.53 1.64
N GLU A 67 -4.22 -14.77 1.61
CA GLU A 67 -3.26 -13.89 0.94
C GLU A 67 -3.55 -13.74 -0.54
N ALA A 68 -3.81 -14.84 -1.25
CA ALA A 68 -4.21 -14.82 -2.65
C ALA A 68 -5.53 -14.06 -2.87
N SER A 69 -6.50 -14.19 -1.96
CA SER A 69 -7.80 -13.49 -2.06
C SER A 69 -7.68 -11.97 -1.94
N LYS A 70 -6.60 -11.47 -1.34
CA LYS A 70 -6.31 -10.04 -1.23
C LYS A 70 -5.65 -9.48 -2.51
N LEU A 71 -5.10 -10.34 -3.36
CA LEU A 71 -4.50 -9.92 -4.62
C LEU A 71 -5.60 -9.50 -5.59
N ARG A 72 -5.56 -8.25 -6.02
CA ARG A 72 -6.46 -7.71 -7.03
C ARG A 72 -5.69 -7.53 -8.32
N TYR A 73 -6.16 -8.17 -9.38
CA TYR A 73 -5.65 -7.95 -10.73
C TYR A 73 -6.46 -6.82 -11.37
N TYR A 74 -5.78 -5.71 -11.66
CA TYR A 74 -6.34 -4.61 -12.43
C TYR A 74 -5.74 -4.66 -13.83
N PHE A 75 -6.57 -4.39 -14.83
CA PHE A 75 -6.12 -4.22 -16.21
C PHE A 75 -6.78 -2.96 -16.79
N ALA A 76 -6.16 -2.43 -17.82
CA ALA A 76 -6.71 -1.35 -18.63
C ALA A 76 -6.68 -1.79 -20.11
N VAL A 77 -7.60 -1.23 -20.90
CA VAL A 77 -7.56 -1.36 -22.36
C VAL A 77 -7.32 0.04 -22.90
N ALA A 78 -6.29 0.17 -23.74
CA ALA A 78 -5.93 1.42 -24.39
C ALA A 78 -5.97 1.23 -25.91
N GLU A 79 -6.54 2.20 -26.60
CA GLU A 79 -6.55 2.26 -28.06
C GLU A 79 -5.58 3.36 -28.51
N PHE A 80 -4.77 3.05 -29.53
CA PHE A 80 -3.77 3.96 -30.07
C PHE A 80 -4.12 4.35 -31.49
N VAL A 81 -3.74 5.58 -31.87
CA VAL A 81 -4.02 6.14 -33.19
C VAL A 81 -3.25 5.45 -34.33
N SER A 82 -2.15 4.77 -34.02
CA SER A 82 -1.33 4.03 -34.98
C SER A 82 -0.58 2.88 -34.30
N THR A 83 -0.12 1.93 -35.11
CA THR A 83 0.75 0.83 -34.66
C THR A 83 2.09 1.35 -34.14
N GLU A 84 2.65 2.38 -34.78
CA GLU A 84 3.91 3.01 -34.36
C GLU A 84 3.80 3.61 -32.95
N ALA A 85 2.67 4.25 -32.63
CA ALA A 85 2.43 4.79 -31.30
C ALA A 85 2.28 3.68 -30.24
N ALA A 86 1.59 2.59 -30.60
CA ALA A 86 1.46 1.43 -29.72
C ALA A 86 2.82 0.75 -29.47
N ASP A 87 3.63 0.55 -30.52
CA ASP A 87 4.96 -0.05 -30.42
C ASP A 87 5.91 0.79 -29.55
N ALA A 88 5.87 2.12 -29.71
CA ALA A 88 6.67 3.02 -28.88
C ALA A 88 6.29 2.89 -27.39
N VAL A 89 4.99 2.89 -27.07
CA VAL A 89 4.52 2.70 -25.69
C VAL A 89 4.85 1.30 -25.18
N TYR A 90 4.72 0.27 -26.00
CA TYR A 90 5.06 -1.10 -25.61
C TYR A 90 6.55 -1.23 -25.25
N ALA A 91 7.43 -0.69 -26.10
CA ALA A 91 8.87 -0.76 -25.89
C ALA A 91 9.33 -0.01 -24.62
N GLU A 92 8.65 1.08 -24.28
CA GLU A 92 9.00 1.89 -23.11
C GLU A 92 8.34 1.37 -21.82
N ALA A 93 7.04 1.11 -21.84
CA ALA A 93 6.25 0.87 -20.64
C ALA A 93 6.19 -0.60 -20.20
N GLU A 94 6.54 -1.55 -21.07
CA GLU A 94 6.55 -2.97 -20.70
C GLU A 94 7.54 -3.25 -19.56
N GLY A 95 7.05 -3.88 -18.49
CA GLY A 95 7.83 -4.18 -17.30
C GLY A 95 8.16 -2.98 -16.41
N MET A 96 7.72 -1.76 -16.76
CA MET A 96 7.90 -0.58 -15.91
C MET A 96 7.10 -0.68 -14.62
N GLU A 97 7.66 -0.16 -13.53
CA GLU A 97 6.95 -0.06 -12.26
C GLU A 97 5.96 1.12 -12.26
N VAL A 98 4.75 0.88 -11.78
CA VAL A 98 3.76 1.94 -11.59
C VAL A 98 4.11 2.74 -10.34
N GLY A 99 4.75 3.91 -10.53
CA GLY A 99 5.13 4.79 -9.43
C GLY A 99 6.14 4.14 -8.49
N ARG A 100 5.78 3.97 -7.21
CA ARG A 100 6.56 3.26 -6.18
C ARG A 100 5.75 2.13 -5.55
N SER A 101 5.09 1.34 -6.39
CA SER A 101 4.15 0.30 -5.95
C SER A 101 4.73 -1.12 -6.00
N SER A 102 5.94 -1.29 -6.55
CA SER A 102 6.55 -2.57 -6.92
C SER A 102 5.69 -3.44 -7.86
N ALA A 103 4.61 -2.88 -8.43
CA ALA A 103 3.80 -3.53 -9.46
C ALA A 103 4.33 -3.14 -10.83
N ARG A 104 4.75 -4.13 -11.60
CA ARG A 104 5.19 -3.96 -12.98
C ARG A 104 4.01 -4.04 -13.93
N VAL A 105 4.02 -3.18 -14.93
CA VAL A 105 3.06 -3.22 -16.04
C VAL A 105 3.40 -4.41 -16.93
N ASP A 106 2.37 -5.17 -17.29
CA ASP A 106 2.41 -6.25 -18.28
C ASP A 106 1.45 -5.87 -19.41
N LEU A 107 1.98 -5.64 -20.59
CA LEU A 107 1.27 -5.22 -21.78
C LEU A 107 1.08 -6.41 -22.71
N SER A 108 -0.12 -6.53 -23.25
CA SER A 108 -0.45 -7.56 -24.23
C SER A 108 -1.31 -6.95 -25.33
N VAL A 109 -1.03 -7.32 -26.57
CA VAL A 109 -1.83 -6.90 -27.73
C VAL A 109 -3.12 -7.71 -27.76
N ILE A 110 -4.25 -7.03 -27.89
CA ILE A 110 -5.56 -7.65 -28.00
C ILE A 110 -6.02 -7.53 -29.47
N PRO A 111 -6.33 -8.65 -30.16
CA PRO A 111 -6.96 -8.60 -31.48
C PRO A 111 -8.27 -7.81 -31.45
N GLU A 112 -8.60 -7.09 -32.52
CA GLU A 112 -9.77 -6.21 -32.59
C GLU A 112 -11.07 -6.96 -32.26
N GLU A 113 -11.21 -8.19 -32.76
CA GLU A 113 -12.35 -9.07 -32.48
C GLU A 113 -12.47 -9.49 -31.01
N GLY A 114 -11.36 -9.46 -30.27
CA GLY A 114 -11.25 -9.89 -28.88
C GLY A 114 -11.58 -8.79 -27.86
N VAL A 115 -11.45 -7.52 -28.24
CA VAL A 115 -11.61 -6.36 -27.33
C VAL A 115 -12.96 -6.38 -26.61
N ARG A 116 -14.05 -6.66 -27.34
CA ARG A 116 -15.40 -6.71 -26.75
C ARG A 116 -15.50 -7.75 -25.64
N GLY A 117 -14.94 -8.94 -25.84
CA GLY A 117 -14.98 -10.02 -24.85
C GLY A 117 -14.14 -9.72 -23.61
N VAL A 118 -13.11 -8.88 -23.74
CA VAL A 118 -12.29 -8.41 -22.61
C VAL A 118 -13.08 -7.42 -21.74
N ILE A 119 -13.99 -6.63 -22.30
CA ILE A 119 -14.68 -5.58 -21.55
C ILE A 119 -16.06 -6.04 -21.04
N GLU A 120 -16.69 -6.99 -21.74
CA GLU A 120 -18.05 -7.45 -21.45
C GLU A 120 -18.22 -8.00 -20.02
N GLY A 121 -19.28 -7.55 -19.34
CA GLY A 121 -19.63 -7.98 -17.98
C GLY A 121 -18.74 -7.43 -16.87
N ARG A 122 -17.76 -6.58 -17.19
CA ARG A 122 -16.83 -5.99 -16.21
C ARG A 122 -17.24 -4.55 -15.88
N LYS A 123 -17.12 -4.18 -14.60
CA LYS A 123 -17.31 -2.80 -14.15
C LYS A 123 -16.05 -2.00 -14.46
N VAL A 124 -16.13 -1.09 -15.44
CA VAL A 124 -15.06 -0.13 -15.73
C VAL A 124 -14.89 0.79 -14.52
N ARG A 125 -13.65 0.92 -14.03
CA ARG A 125 -13.33 1.78 -12.88
C ARG A 125 -13.25 3.24 -13.30
N ASP A 126 -12.43 3.51 -14.31
CA ASP A 126 -12.16 4.83 -14.88
C ASP A 126 -12.07 4.71 -16.41
N GLU A 127 -12.41 5.79 -17.12
CA GLU A 127 -12.30 5.91 -18.58
C GLU A 127 -11.73 7.31 -18.90
N ALA A 128 -10.82 7.38 -19.88
CA ALA A 128 -10.24 8.63 -20.35
C ALA A 128 -10.17 8.62 -21.88
N THR A 129 -10.95 9.50 -22.51
CA THR A 129 -11.05 9.62 -23.98
C THR A 129 -10.49 10.94 -24.51
N VAL A 130 -10.26 11.92 -23.62
CA VAL A 130 -9.79 13.26 -23.98
C VAL A 130 -8.70 13.67 -23.01
N VAL A 131 -7.64 14.27 -23.55
CA VAL A 131 -6.56 14.87 -22.75
C VAL A 131 -7.14 16.06 -21.97
N PRO A 132 -6.99 16.10 -20.63
CA PRO A 132 -7.47 17.23 -19.83
C PRO A 132 -6.80 18.53 -20.24
N SER A 133 -7.54 19.64 -20.23
CA SER A 133 -7.01 20.98 -20.59
C SER A 133 -5.90 21.48 -19.66
N THR A 134 -5.74 20.86 -18.50
CA THR A 134 -4.71 21.18 -17.50
C THR A 134 -3.41 20.38 -17.66
N TYR A 135 -3.35 19.41 -18.58
CA TYR A 135 -2.15 18.61 -18.81
C TYR A 135 -1.06 19.41 -19.53
N LYS A 136 0.17 19.35 -19.02
CA LYS A 136 1.37 19.88 -19.67
C LYS A 136 2.38 18.75 -19.84
N PRO A 137 2.78 18.40 -21.08
CA PRO A 137 3.81 17.40 -21.29
C PRO A 137 5.15 17.86 -20.67
N PRO A 138 5.96 16.94 -20.12
CA PRO A 138 7.35 17.24 -19.77
C PRO A 138 8.15 17.63 -21.02
N GLU A 139 9.11 18.55 -20.87
CA GLU A 139 10.06 18.93 -21.94
C GLU A 139 11.09 17.85 -22.24
#